data_AF-A0A972J4N7-F1
#
_entry.id   AF-A0A972J4N7-F1
#
_cell.length_a   1.000
_cell.length_b   1.000
_cell.length_c   1.000
_cell.angle_alpha   90.00
_cell.angle_beta   90.00
_cell.angle_gamma   90.00
#
_symmetry.space_group_name_H-M   'P 1'
#
loop_
_entity.id
_entity.type
_entity.pdbx_description
1 polymer ?
#
loop_
_entity_poly.entity_id
_entity_poly.type
_entity_poly.pdbx_seq_one_letter_code
_entity_poly.pdbx_strand_id
1 'polypeptide(L)'
;MARVYAVGVGPGDPELLTRKAERILREAPVICAPAATAGDSSHALSIVEPLLDRSRQEVIIRVFPMRKDQEGLDEFWEEAAATVISRIREGKDVAFITIGDPFLYSTFLYLYRIFRDRYPDIPIETVPGVSSITAAAVAAGVPLAAASERIA
;
A
#
# COMPACT_ATOMS: atom_id res chain seq x y z
N MET A 1 -15.88 14.16 1.08
CA MET A 1 -15.50 13.23 2.18
C MET A 1 -14.15 12.65 1.82
N ALA A 2 -13.23 12.59 2.77
CA ALA A 2 -11.89 12.09 2.52
C ALA A 2 -11.87 10.57 2.25
N ARG A 3 -10.83 10.10 1.57
CA ARG A 3 -10.73 8.75 1.00
C ARG A 3 -9.43 8.05 1.38
N VAL A 4 -9.53 6.75 1.64
CA VAL A 4 -8.37 5.85 1.74
C VAL A 4 -8.04 5.34 0.34
N TYR A 5 -6.85 5.66 -0.17
CA TYR A 5 -6.32 5.05 -1.38
C TYR A 5 -5.38 3.90 -1.01
N ALA A 6 -5.63 2.72 -1.56
CA ALA A 6 -4.67 1.61 -1.51
C ALA A 6 -3.82 1.67 -2.77
N VAL A 7 -2.54 2.02 -2.66
CA VAL A 7 -1.70 2.36 -3.82
C VAL A 7 -0.57 1.36 -4.01
N GLY A 8 -0.67 0.57 -5.09
CA GLY A 8 0.42 -0.29 -5.54
C GLY A 8 1.55 0.53 -6.12
N VAL A 9 2.73 0.49 -5.50
CA VAL A 9 3.90 1.27 -5.93
C VAL A 9 4.80 0.54 -6.92
N GLY A 10 4.37 -0.62 -7.42
CA GLY A 10 5.16 -1.46 -8.32
C GLY A 10 6.23 -2.28 -7.58
N PRO A 11 7.08 -3.01 -8.32
CA PRO A 11 7.95 -4.05 -7.76
C PRO A 11 9.28 -3.52 -7.20
N GLY A 12 9.59 -2.23 -7.37
CA GLY A 12 10.84 -1.62 -6.91
C GLY A 12 11.28 -0.43 -7.78
N ASP A 13 11.11 -0.54 -9.09
CA ASP A 13 11.45 0.52 -10.04
C ASP A 13 10.38 1.63 -10.06
N PRO A 14 10.70 2.91 -9.77
CA PRO A 14 9.76 4.02 -9.83
C PRO A 14 9.16 4.25 -11.23
N GLU A 15 9.83 3.87 -12.32
CA GLU A 15 9.29 3.98 -13.68
C GLU A 15 8.13 3.00 -13.95
N LEU A 16 7.96 1.98 -13.09
CA LEU A 16 6.83 1.04 -13.14
C LEU A 16 5.60 1.50 -12.33
N LEU A 17 5.62 2.74 -11.80
CA LEU A 17 4.44 3.36 -11.21
C LEU A 17 3.36 3.64 -12.26
N THR A 18 2.11 3.36 -11.93
CA THR A 18 1.00 3.77 -12.80
C THR A 18 0.78 5.28 -12.69
N ARG A 19 0.39 5.94 -13.79
CA ARG A 19 0.04 7.38 -13.79
C ARG A 19 -1.03 7.75 -12.75
N LYS A 20 -1.91 6.80 -12.40
CA LYS A 20 -2.92 6.96 -11.35
C LYS A 20 -2.29 6.94 -9.96
N ALA A 21 -1.34 6.02 -9.71
CA ALA A 21 -0.57 5.97 -8.47
C ALA A 21 0.24 7.26 -8.28
N GLU A 22 1.02 7.68 -9.28
CA GLU A 22 1.83 8.90 -9.21
C GLU A 22 0.99 10.14 -8.87
N ARG A 23 -0.13 10.34 -9.58
CA ARG A 23 -1.03 11.47 -9.30
C ARG A 23 -1.52 11.48 -7.85
N ILE A 24 -2.01 10.34 -7.36
CA ILE A 24 -2.53 10.22 -5.99
C ILE A 24 -1.42 10.42 -4.94
N LEU A 25 -0.22 9.90 -5.18
CA LEU A 25 0.94 10.08 -4.31
C LEU A 25 1.39 11.54 -4.22
N ARG A 26 1.26 12.30 -5.32
CA ARG A 26 1.52 13.75 -5.33
C ARG A 26 0.42 14.56 -4.66
N GLU A 27 -0.84 14.14 -4.78
CA GLU A 27 -2.00 14.90 -4.28
C GLU A 27 -2.33 14.63 -2.79
N ALA A 28 -2.18 13.40 -2.31
CA ALA A 28 -2.63 12.99 -0.98
C ALA A 28 -1.87 13.71 0.16
N PRO A 29 -2.54 14.37 1.11
CA PRO A 29 -1.89 15.06 2.23
C PRO A 29 -1.27 14.10 3.26
N VAL A 30 -1.65 12.82 3.26
CA VAL A 30 -1.08 11.80 4.16
C VAL A 30 -0.65 10.57 3.37
N ILE A 31 0.59 10.14 3.57
CA ILE A 31 1.12 8.84 3.09
C ILE A 31 1.25 7.90 4.29
N CYS A 32 0.66 6.71 4.22
CA CYS A 32 0.82 5.66 5.24
C CYS A 32 1.67 4.54 4.65
N ALA A 33 2.83 4.27 5.26
CA ALA A 33 3.82 3.31 4.76
C ALA A 33 4.04 2.15 5.75
N PRO A 34 3.97 0.88 5.30
CA PRO A 34 4.26 -0.27 6.14
C PRO A 34 5.77 -0.50 6.30
N ALA A 35 6.23 -0.76 7.52
CA ALA A 35 7.60 -1.20 7.83
C ALA A 35 7.59 -2.52 8.61
N ALA A 36 8.68 -3.30 8.52
CA ALA A 36 8.75 -4.62 9.16
C ALA A 36 8.99 -4.54 10.68
N THR A 37 9.89 -3.64 11.12
CA THR A 37 10.16 -3.37 12.54
C THR A 37 10.15 -1.87 12.85
N ALA A 38 10.18 -1.52 14.14
CA ALA A 38 10.20 -0.12 14.59
C ALA A 38 11.58 0.51 14.33
N GLY A 39 11.61 1.55 13.51
CA GLY A 39 12.85 2.24 13.11
C GLY A 39 13.36 1.84 11.72
N ASP A 40 12.81 0.79 11.09
CA ASP A 40 13.12 0.45 9.70
C ASP A 40 12.57 1.50 8.73
N SER A 41 13.30 1.72 7.63
CA SER A 41 12.75 2.40 6.45
C SER A 41 11.78 1.49 5.71
N SER A 42 10.59 1.99 5.38
CA SER A 42 9.67 1.29 4.49
C SER A 42 10.23 1.25 3.08
N HIS A 43 10.40 0.05 2.51
CA HIS A 43 10.86 -0.07 1.12
C HIS A 43 9.84 0.53 0.13
N ALA A 44 8.53 0.37 0.38
CA ALA A 44 7.48 1.04 -0.39
C ALA A 44 7.66 2.57 -0.40
N LEU A 45 8.04 3.15 0.74
CA LEU A 45 8.32 4.59 0.84
C LEU A 45 9.54 4.99 0.01
N SER A 46 10.62 4.19 0.05
CA SER A 46 11.85 4.50 -0.71
C SER A 46 11.64 4.58 -2.24
N ILE A 47 10.66 3.84 -2.78
CA ILE A 47 10.29 3.87 -4.21
C ILE A 47 9.63 5.20 -4.57
N VAL A 48 8.76 5.72 -3.69
CA VAL A 48 7.94 6.92 -3.97
C VAL A 48 8.52 8.21 -3.42
N GLU A 49 9.57 8.14 -2.59
CA GLU A 49 10.20 9.29 -1.92
C GLU A 49 10.47 10.49 -2.86
N PRO A 50 11.01 10.32 -4.08
CA PRO A 50 11.28 11.45 -4.99
C PRO A 50 10.03 12.16 -5.53
N LEU A 51 8.84 11.56 -5.33
CA LEU A 51 7.55 12.13 -5.74
C LEU A 51 6.89 12.95 -4.62
N LEU A 52 7.35 12.77 -3.38
CA LEU A 52 6.72 13.33 -2.18
C LEU A 52 7.25 14.74 -1.86
N ASP A 53 6.33 15.60 -1.48
CA ASP A 53 6.58 16.95 -1.00
C ASP A 53 6.46 16.99 0.52
N ARG A 54 7.60 16.81 1.19
CA ARG A 54 7.71 16.80 2.66
C ARG A 54 7.34 18.13 3.33
N SER A 55 7.13 19.21 2.58
CA SER A 55 6.66 20.49 3.14
C SER A 55 5.16 20.52 3.44
N ARG A 56 4.38 19.65 2.79
CA ARG A 56 2.90 19.60 2.92
C ARG A 56 2.32 18.21 3.19
N GLN A 57 3.09 17.14 3.01
CA GLN A 57 2.62 15.76 3.21
C GLN A 57 3.10 15.19 4.55
N GLU A 58 2.15 14.73 5.36
CA GLU A 58 2.42 13.91 6.54
C GLU A 58 2.76 12.49 6.09
N VAL A 59 3.85 11.92 6.60
CA VAL A 59 4.21 10.52 6.31
C VAL A 59 4.23 9.72 7.60
N ILE A 60 3.34 8.74 7.67
CA ILE A 60 3.11 7.90 8.84
C ILE A 60 3.69 6.52 8.52
N ILE A 61 4.71 6.10 9.27
CA ILE A 61 5.21 4.73 9.22
C ILE A 61 4.48 3.93 10.29
N ARG A 62 3.87 2.80 9.92
CA ARG A 62 3.33 1.82 10.88
C ARG A 62 4.02 0.47 10.71
N VAL A 63 4.28 -0.17 11.84
CA VAL A 63 4.96 -1.47 11.91
C VAL A 63 3.93 -2.58 11.66
N PHE A 64 4.26 -3.46 10.72
CA PHE A 64 3.51 -4.69 10.42
C PHE A 64 4.45 -5.88 10.67
N PRO A 65 4.43 -6.46 11.88
CA PRO A 65 5.40 -7.49 12.25
C PRO A 65 5.32 -8.72 11.34
N MET A 66 6.42 -9.06 10.68
CA MET A 66 6.51 -10.23 9.81
C MET A 66 6.77 -11.50 10.65
N ARG A 67 5.72 -12.00 11.32
CA ARG A 67 5.76 -13.25 12.10
C ARG A 67 4.92 -14.35 11.44
N LYS A 68 5.37 -15.61 11.55
CA LYS A 68 4.59 -16.79 11.13
C LYS A 68 3.40 -17.05 12.06
N ASP A 69 3.59 -16.77 13.33
CA ASP A 69 2.54 -16.73 14.34
C ASP A 69 1.76 -15.41 14.21
N GLN A 70 0.44 -15.52 14.11
CA GLN A 70 -0.47 -14.38 13.98
C GLN A 70 -1.10 -13.95 15.32
N GLU A 71 -0.83 -14.66 16.42
CA GLU A 71 -1.29 -14.22 17.74
C GLU A 71 -0.76 -12.81 18.06
N GLY A 72 -1.67 -11.93 18.50
CA GLY A 72 -1.40 -10.53 18.80
C GLY A 72 -1.12 -9.62 17.60
N LEU A 73 -1.22 -10.08 16.34
CA LEU A 73 -1.04 -9.19 15.18
C LEU A 73 -2.25 -8.28 14.91
N ASP A 74 -3.46 -8.70 15.30
CA ASP A 74 -4.69 -7.91 15.14
C ASP A 74 -4.59 -6.52 15.83
N GLU A 75 -3.92 -6.43 16.98
CA GLU A 75 -3.71 -5.16 17.69
C GLU A 75 -2.93 -4.15 16.84
N PHE A 76 -1.85 -4.58 16.17
CA PHE A 76 -1.07 -3.74 15.25
C PHE A 76 -1.90 -3.28 14.05
N TRP A 77 -2.78 -4.13 13.52
CA TRP A 77 -3.64 -3.81 12.38
C TRP A 77 -4.75 -2.83 12.76
N GLU A 78 -5.37 -3.01 13.93
CA GLU A 78 -6.38 -2.09 14.49
C GLU A 78 -5.75 -0.73 14.85
N GLU A 79 -4.55 -0.72 15.42
CA GLU A 79 -3.78 0.50 15.67
C GLU A 79 -3.44 1.29 14.39
N ALA A 80 -3.04 0.57 13.32
CA ALA A 80 -2.77 1.16 12.03
C ALA A 80 -4.07 1.67 11.36
N ALA A 81 -5.15 0.89 11.41
CA ALA A 81 -6.46 1.29 10.92
C ALA A 81 -6.97 2.55 11.65
N ALA A 82 -6.92 2.59 12.98
CA ALA A 82 -7.35 3.73 13.79
C ALA A 82 -6.59 5.02 13.43
N THR A 83 -5.30 4.92 13.11
CA THR A 83 -4.48 6.08 12.67
C THR A 83 -4.92 6.59 11.29
N VAL A 84 -5.16 5.69 10.32
CA VAL A 84 -5.71 6.06 9.01
C VAL A 84 -7.09 6.72 9.18
N ILE A 85 -7.97 6.13 9.98
CA ILE A 85 -9.31 6.65 10.25
C ILE A 85 -9.28 8.02 10.93
N SER A 86 -8.34 8.29 11.84
CA SER A 86 -8.16 9.63 12.43
C SER A 86 -7.97 10.69 11.35
N ARG A 87 -7.06 10.45 10.40
CA ARG A 87 -6.75 11.41 9.33
C ARG A 87 -7.92 11.57 8.35
N ILE A 88 -8.61 10.48 8.02
CA ILE A 88 -9.84 10.54 7.20
C ILE A 88 -10.92 11.40 7.89
N ARG A 89 -11.08 11.27 9.22
CA ARG A 89 -12.03 12.10 10.01
C ARG A 89 -11.60 13.56 10.15
N GLU A 90 -10.31 13.86 10.08
CA GLU A 90 -9.78 15.22 9.91
C GLU A 90 -10.02 15.80 8.49
N GLY A 91 -10.62 15.04 7.58
CA GLY A 91 -10.87 15.45 6.20
C GLY A 91 -9.66 15.30 5.26
N LYS A 92 -8.62 14.56 5.67
CA LYS A 92 -7.41 14.33 4.88
C LYS A 92 -7.49 13.01 4.12
N ASP A 93 -7.29 13.06 2.81
CA ASP A 93 -7.08 11.86 1.98
C ASP A 93 -5.79 11.12 2.42
N VAL A 94 -5.85 9.79 2.51
CA VAL A 94 -4.72 8.95 2.98
C VAL A 94 -4.35 7.94 1.89
N ALA A 95 -3.12 8.02 1.38
CA ALA A 95 -2.56 7.00 0.49
C ALA A 95 -1.79 5.95 1.31
N PHE A 96 -2.36 4.77 1.49
CA PHE A 96 -1.64 3.60 2.02
C PHE A 96 -0.85 2.95 0.89
N ILE A 97 0.48 2.98 0.98
CA ILE A 97 1.38 2.47 -0.06
C ILE A 97 1.80 1.03 0.19
N THR A 98 1.94 0.26 -0.89
CA THR A 98 2.32 -1.16 -0.84
C THR A 98 3.14 -1.54 -2.06
N ILE A 99 4.20 -2.31 -1.83
CA ILE A 99 5.00 -2.92 -2.91
C ILE A 99 4.07 -3.80 -3.76
N GLY A 100 4.32 -3.85 -5.07
CA GLY A 100 3.54 -4.62 -6.01
C GLY A 100 2.13 -4.06 -6.18
N ASP A 101 1.14 -4.91 -5.88
CA ASP A 101 -0.28 -4.60 -6.00
C ASP A 101 -1.00 -4.72 -4.64
N PRO A 102 -1.96 -3.84 -4.28
CA PRO A 102 -2.60 -3.87 -2.97
C PRO A 102 -3.51 -5.08 -2.70
N PHE A 103 -3.87 -5.84 -3.73
CA PHE A 103 -4.74 -7.01 -3.62
C PHE A 103 -4.01 -8.35 -3.81
N LEU A 104 -2.68 -8.32 -3.90
CA LEU A 104 -1.83 -9.51 -4.03
C LEU A 104 -0.84 -9.61 -2.87
N TYR A 105 -1.18 -10.41 -1.85
CA TYR A 105 -0.36 -10.64 -0.64
C TYR A 105 0.05 -9.38 0.15
N SER A 106 -0.65 -8.25 -0.05
CA SER A 106 -0.36 -6.99 0.65
C SER A 106 -0.84 -6.99 2.10
N THR A 107 -0.08 -6.35 2.99
CA THR A 107 -0.51 -6.02 4.36
C THR A 107 -1.73 -5.08 4.40
N PHE A 108 -2.01 -4.36 3.30
CA PHE A 108 -3.23 -3.56 3.20
C PHE A 108 -4.51 -4.40 3.37
N LEU A 109 -4.50 -5.70 3.02
CA LEU A 109 -5.68 -6.57 3.11
C LEU A 109 -6.20 -6.74 4.54
N TYR A 110 -5.33 -6.66 5.56
CA TYR A 110 -5.75 -6.67 6.97
C TYR A 110 -6.54 -5.40 7.33
N LEU A 111 -6.03 -4.24 6.91
CA LEU A 111 -6.72 -2.95 7.10
C LEU A 111 -7.99 -2.87 6.27
N TYR A 112 -8.00 -3.39 5.05
CA TYR A 112 -9.18 -3.45 4.19
C TYR A 112 -10.33 -4.19 4.89
N ARG A 113 -10.06 -5.35 5.50
CA ARG A 113 -11.04 -6.07 6.33
C ARG A 113 -11.58 -5.19 7.46
N ILE A 114 -10.68 -4.61 8.27
CA ILE A 114 -11.06 -3.74 9.40
C ILE A 114 -11.91 -2.55 8.93
N PHE A 115 -11.56 -1.90 7.82
CA PHE A 115 -12.35 -0.80 7.27
C PHE A 115 -13.72 -1.26 6.78
N ARG A 116 -13.81 -2.39 6.07
CA ARG A 116 -15.09 -2.94 5.59
C ARG A 116 -16.03 -3.34 6.73
N ASP A 117 -15.49 -3.89 7.82
CA ASP A 117 -16.27 -4.42 8.93
C ASP A 117 -16.63 -3.35 9.97
N ARG A 118 -15.71 -2.41 10.27
CA ARG A 118 -15.86 -1.44 11.37
C ARG A 118 -16.09 0.01 10.93
N TYR A 119 -15.77 0.35 9.68
CA TYR A 119 -15.83 1.72 9.14
C TYR A 119 -16.48 1.77 7.73
N PRO A 120 -17.68 1.16 7.54
CA PRO A 120 -18.27 0.94 6.21
C PRO A 120 -18.68 2.23 5.48
N ASP A 121 -18.72 3.36 6.17
CA ASP A 121 -18.96 4.71 5.65
C ASP A 121 -17.74 5.31 4.94
N ILE A 122 -16.54 4.80 5.21
CA ILE A 122 -15.30 5.34 4.65
C ILE A 122 -15.11 4.88 3.20
N PRO A 123 -14.98 5.82 2.24
CA PRO A 123 -14.68 5.45 0.86
C PRO A 123 -13.24 4.94 0.76
N ILE A 124 -13.10 3.79 0.11
CA ILE A 124 -11.81 3.15 -0.20
C ILE A 124 -11.68 3.04 -1.72
N GLU A 125 -10.52 3.40 -2.27
CA GLU A 125 -10.21 3.23 -3.69
C GLU A 125 -8.87 2.51 -3.88
N THR A 126 -8.92 1.38 -4.56
CA THR A 126 -7.70 0.64 -4.93
C THR A 126 -7.11 1.20 -6.23
N VAL A 127 -5.80 1.35 -6.23
CA VAL A 127 -4.97 1.73 -7.38
C VAL A 127 -4.01 0.58 -7.64
N PRO A 128 -4.17 -0.16 -8.75
CA PRO A 128 -3.34 -1.32 -9.01
C PRO A 128 -1.89 -0.91 -9.30
N GLY A 129 -0.97 -1.82 -9.02
CA GLY A 129 0.46 -1.67 -9.29
C GLY A 129 1.03 -2.88 -10.04
N VAL A 130 2.21 -2.73 -10.63
CA VAL A 130 2.88 -3.83 -11.33
C VAL A 130 3.32 -4.87 -10.30
N SER A 131 2.81 -6.09 -10.41
CA SER A 131 3.15 -7.20 -9.51
C SER A 131 4.59 -7.67 -9.69
N SER A 132 5.22 -8.11 -8.60
CA SER A 132 6.52 -8.80 -8.62
C SER A 132 6.49 -10.09 -9.45
N ILE A 133 5.34 -10.78 -9.55
CA ILE A 133 5.19 -12.00 -10.36
C ILE A 133 5.43 -11.69 -11.84
N THR A 134 4.74 -10.67 -12.37
CA THR A 134 4.91 -10.21 -13.75
C THR A 134 6.26 -9.56 -14.00
N ALA A 135 6.78 -8.79 -13.03
CA ALA A 135 8.07 -8.13 -13.15
C ALA A 135 9.24 -9.13 -13.18
N ALA A 136 9.22 -10.15 -12.33
CA ALA A 136 10.25 -11.19 -12.30
C ALA A 136 10.29 -12.00 -13.61
N ALA A 137 9.12 -12.32 -14.18
CA ALA A 137 9.02 -13.01 -15.46
C ALA A 137 9.62 -12.20 -16.62
N VAL A 138 9.28 -10.91 -16.70
CA VAL A 138 9.86 -9.98 -17.69
C VAL A 138 11.37 -9.83 -17.49
N ALA A 139 11.84 -9.66 -16.25
CA ALA A 139 13.27 -9.56 -15.94
C ALA A 139 14.05 -10.85 -16.26
N ALA A 140 13.43 -12.01 -16.13
CA ALA A 140 14.00 -13.30 -16.53
C ALA A 140 13.94 -13.57 -18.05
N GLY A 141 13.18 -12.79 -18.81
CA GLY A 141 12.90 -13.05 -20.23
C GLY A 141 12.03 -14.29 -20.49
N VAL A 142 11.26 -14.74 -19.49
CA VAL A 142 10.44 -15.96 -19.54
C VAL A 142 8.95 -15.59 -19.43
N PRO A 143 8.08 -16.01 -20.37
CA PRO A 143 6.64 -15.77 -20.24
C PRO A 143 6.05 -16.59 -19.08
N LEU A 144 5.11 -16.01 -18.31
CA LEU A 144 4.39 -16.73 -17.26
C LEU A 144 3.43 -17.79 -17.80
N ALA A 145 2.83 -17.52 -18.96
CA ALA A 145 1.92 -18.41 -19.68
C ALA A 145 1.74 -17.91 -21.12
N ALA A 146 1.41 -18.83 -22.02
CA ALA A 146 0.96 -18.58 -23.38
C ALA A 146 -0.32 -19.37 -23.71
N ALA A 147 -1.14 -18.81 -24.62
CA ALA A 147 -2.37 -19.43 -25.12
C ALA A 147 -3.33 -19.94 -24.02
N SER A 148 -3.39 -21.26 -23.80
CA SER A 148 -4.32 -21.93 -22.87
C SER A 148 -3.66 -22.37 -21.54
N GLU A 149 -2.43 -21.97 -21.29
CA GLU A 149 -1.72 -22.22 -20.02
C GLU A 149 -2.35 -21.41 -18.86
N ARG A 150 -2.21 -21.91 -17.63
CA ARG A 150 -2.80 -21.30 -16.42
C ARG A 150 -1.72 -20.79 -15.49
N ILE A 151 -1.95 -19.61 -14.91
CA ILE A 151 -1.06 -18.98 -13.92
C ILE A 151 -1.58 -19.23 -12.48
N ALA A 152 -2.89 -19.45 -12.32
CA ALA A 152 -3.58 -19.88 -11.11
C ALA A 152 -4.88 -20.65 -11.50
#